data_AF-A0A9R0X0Y1-F1
#
_entry.id   AF-A0A9R0X0Y1-F1
#
_cell.length_a   1.000
_cell.length_b   1.000
_cell.length_c   1.000
_cell.angle_alpha   90.00
_cell.angle_beta   90.00
_cell.angle_gamma   90.00
#
_symmetry.space_group_name_H-M   'P 1'
#
loop_
_entity.id
_entity.type
_entity.pdbx_description
1 polymer ?
#
loop_
_entity_poly.entity_id
_entity_poly.type
_entity_poly.pdbx_seq_one_letter_code
_entity_poly.pdbx_strand_id
1 'polypeptide(L)'
;MQASGVRPDVISWNTLVSGFARNGDIGAALDLFDEMRLRGVKPRVSSWNCIISGCVQNARYDEALGIFLEMCETEMPDAVTIASILMVGSGMI
;
A
#
# COMPACT_ATOMS: atom_id res chain seq x y z
N MET A 1 18.52 -14.78 -0.06
CA MET A 1 19.71 -14.00 -0.47
C MET A 1 19.65 -12.66 0.24
N GLN A 2 20.43 -12.48 1.31
CA GLN A 2 20.68 -11.17 1.91
C GLN A 2 22.13 -10.82 1.58
N ALA A 3 22.33 -9.96 0.58
CA ALA A 3 23.66 -9.55 0.15
C ALA A 3 23.61 -8.12 -0.36
N SER A 4 23.99 -7.21 0.53
CA SER A 4 24.50 -5.83 0.35
C SER A 4 23.84 -4.92 1.38
N GLY A 5 24.65 -4.15 2.10
CA GLY A 5 24.20 -3.15 3.08
C GLY A 5 23.51 -1.95 2.43
N VAL A 6 22.66 -2.18 1.43
CA VAL A 6 21.84 -1.15 0.80
C VAL A 6 20.56 -1.06 1.63
N ARG A 7 20.39 0.05 2.36
CA ARG A 7 19.09 0.37 2.96
C ARG A 7 18.05 0.37 1.84
N PRO A 8 17.02 -0.51 1.90
CA PRO A 8 16.00 -0.52 0.87
C PRO A 8 15.34 0.86 0.85
N ASP A 9 15.37 1.50 -0.31
CA ASP A 9 14.70 2.77 -0.52
C ASP A 9 13.19 2.56 -0.70
N VAL A 10 12.44 3.66 -0.78
CA VAL A 10 10.97 3.63 -0.97
C VAL A 10 10.58 2.81 -2.20
N ILE A 11 11.39 2.82 -3.26
CA ILE A 11 11.14 2.08 -4.50
C ILE A 11 11.28 0.57 -4.27
N SER A 12 12.31 0.16 -3.53
CA SER A 12 12.56 -1.24 -3.16
C SER A 12 11.40 -1.80 -2.33
N TRP A 13 10.93 -1.05 -1.33
CA TRP A 13 9.76 -1.43 -0.53
C TRP A 13 8.49 -1.55 -1.37
N ASN A 14 8.22 -0.56 -2.22
CA ASN A 14 7.04 -0.58 -3.10
C ASN A 14 7.07 -1.78 -4.07
N THR A 15 8.25 -2.15 -4.55
CA THR A 15 8.42 -3.31 -5.43
C THR A 15 8.09 -4.61 -4.69
N LEU A 16 8.53 -4.75 -3.44
CA LEU A 16 8.20 -5.92 -2.63
C LEU A 16 6.71 -5.97 -2.30
N VAL A 17 6.15 -4.87 -1.79
CA VAL A 17 4.72 -4.76 -1.44
C VAL A 17 3.83 -5.06 -2.64
N SER A 18 4.11 -4.47 -3.80
CA SER A 18 3.34 -4.75 -5.03
C SER A 18 3.51 -6.19 -5.53
N GLY A 19 4.70 -6.78 -5.38
CA GLY A 19 4.97 -8.17 -5.73
C GLY A 19 4.14 -9.16 -4.90
N PHE A 20 4.09 -8.96 -3.58
CA PHE A 20 3.29 -9.80 -2.68
C PHE A 20 1.79 -9.59 -2.89
N ALA A 21 1.33 -8.34 -3.01
CA ALA A 21 -0.06 -8.01 -3.28
C ALA A 21 -0.59 -8.64 -4.57
N ARG A 22 0.21 -8.60 -5.65
CA ARG A 22 -0.16 -9.20 -6.95
C ARG A 22 -0.18 -10.72 -6.93
N ASN A 23 0.62 -11.34 -6.07
CA ASN A 23 0.61 -12.79 -5.87
C ASN A 23 -0.52 -13.27 -4.95
N GLY A 24 -1.37 -12.36 -4.46
CA GLY A 24 -2.48 -12.65 -3.55
C GLY A 24 -2.08 -12.76 -2.08
N ASP A 25 -0.80 -12.63 -1.76
CA ASP A 25 -0.31 -12.63 -0.37
C ASP A 25 -0.32 -11.22 0.20
N ILE A 26 -1.54 -10.71 0.39
CA ILE A 26 -1.77 -9.38 0.92
C ILE A 26 -1.34 -9.24 2.39
N GLY A 27 -1.32 -10.36 3.15
CA GLY A 27 -0.81 -10.37 4.52
C GLY A 27 0.67 -10.00 4.57
N ALA A 28 1.50 -10.69 3.78
CA ALA A 28 2.91 -10.35 3.68
C ALA A 28 3.15 -8.92 3.14
N ALA A 29 2.29 -8.45 2.23
CA ALA A 29 2.38 -7.08 1.72
C ALA A 29 2.11 -6.03 2.81
N LEU A 30 1.15 -6.27 3.70
CA LEU A 30 0.85 -5.41 4.85
C LEU A 30 1.98 -5.42 5.87
N ASP A 31 2.50 -6.61 6.21
CA ASP A 31 3.63 -6.75 7.14
C ASP A 31 4.86 -5.97 6.64
N LEU A 32 5.15 -6.04 5.34
CA LEU A 32 6.23 -5.27 4.73
C LEU A 32 5.98 -3.76 4.74
N PHE A 33 4.73 -3.34 4.55
CA PHE A 33 4.35 -1.94 4.62
C PHE A 33 4.55 -1.38 6.04
N ASP A 34 4.20 -2.14 7.07
CA ASP A 34 4.44 -1.78 8.46
C ASP A 34 5.94 -1.83 8.81
N GLU A 35 6.68 -2.81 8.30
CA GLU A 35 8.12 -2.89 8.49
C GLU A 35 8.86 -1.67 7.89
N MET A 36 8.43 -1.19 6.73
CA MET A 36 8.93 0.04 6.11
C MET A 36 8.81 1.22 7.08
N ARG A 37 7.64 1.37 7.73
CA ARG A 37 7.36 2.42 8.71
C ARG A 37 8.21 2.27 9.96
N LEU A 38 8.30 1.05 10.51
CA LEU A 38 9.11 0.73 11.70
C LEU A 38 10.60 1.02 11.48
N ARG A 39 11.10 0.84 10.26
CA ARG A 39 12.48 1.18 9.89
C ARG A 39 12.70 2.67 9.63
N GLY A 40 11.69 3.51 9.87
CA GLY A 40 11.74 4.96 9.72
C GLY A 40 11.69 5.42 8.25
N VAL A 41 11.30 4.55 7.33
CA VAL A 41 11.12 4.92 5.92
C VAL A 41 9.70 5.43 5.76
N LYS A 42 9.56 6.75 5.53
CA LYS A 42 8.23 7.37 5.38
C LYS A 42 7.56 6.85 4.10
N PRO A 43 6.35 6.25 4.18
CA PRO A 43 5.59 5.88 2.99
C PRO A 43 5.28 7.13 2.16
N ARG A 44 5.42 7.02 0.84
CA ARG A 44 4.97 8.07 -0.11
C ARG A 44 3.60 7.70 -0.66
N VAL A 45 2.96 8.63 -1.35
CA VAL A 45 1.69 8.42 -2.06
C VAL A 45 1.72 7.13 -2.93
N SER A 46 2.83 6.86 -3.61
CA SER A 46 2.99 5.63 -4.40
C SER A 46 2.98 4.34 -3.55
N SER A 47 3.51 4.39 -2.33
CA SER A 47 3.51 3.29 -1.36
C SER A 47 2.08 3.00 -0.88
N TRP A 48 1.35 4.04 -0.49
CA TRP A 48 -0.05 3.95 -0.07
C TRP A 48 -0.93 3.39 -1.18
N ASN A 49 -0.79 3.92 -2.40
CA ASN A 49 -1.56 3.45 -3.56
C ASN A 49 -1.27 1.96 -3.88
N CYS A 50 -0.02 1.50 -3.73
CA CYS A 50 0.31 0.10 -3.94
C CYS A 50 -0.43 -0.82 -2.96
N ILE A 51 -0.42 -0.50 -1.66
CA ILE A 51 -1.03 -1.36 -0.65
C ILE A 51 -2.57 -1.30 -0.71
N ILE A 52 -3.15 -0.12 -0.96
CA ILE A 52 -4.61 0.06 -1.12
C ILE A 52 -5.09 -0.72 -2.34
N SER A 53 -4.41 -0.57 -3.49
CA SER A 53 -4.75 -1.32 -4.71
C SER A 53 -4.62 -2.83 -4.50
N GLY A 54 -3.57 -3.26 -3.78
CA GLY A 54 -3.39 -4.65 -3.38
C GLY A 54 -4.54 -5.17 -2.53
N CYS A 55 -5.01 -4.40 -1.56
CA CYS A 55 -6.13 -4.77 -0.70
C CYS A 55 -7.43 -4.89 -1.50
N VAL A 56 -7.73 -3.92 -2.38
CA VAL A 56 -8.92 -3.93 -3.24
C VAL A 56 -8.92 -5.13 -4.19
N GLN A 57 -7.78 -5.45 -4.82
CA GLN A 57 -7.64 -6.61 -5.72
C GLN A 57 -7.86 -7.95 -5.00
N ASN A 58 -7.60 -8.00 -3.69
CA ASN A 58 -7.76 -9.20 -2.86
C ASN A 58 -9.05 -9.18 -2.01
N ALA A 59 -10.01 -8.31 -2.33
CA ALA A 59 -11.28 -8.16 -1.61
C ALA A 59 -11.13 -7.82 -0.10
N ARG A 60 -10.00 -7.23 0.29
CA ARG A 60 -9.69 -6.76 1.65
C ARG A 60 -10.10 -5.30 1.83
N TYR A 61 -11.41 -5.03 1.67
CA TYR A 61 -11.92 -3.65 1.57
C TYR A 61 -11.82 -2.87 2.88
N ASP A 62 -12.02 -3.54 4.02
CA ASP A 62 -11.92 -2.91 5.34
C ASP A 62 -10.49 -2.44 5.62
N GLU A 63 -9.49 -3.27 5.29
CA GLU A 63 -8.08 -2.85 5.41
C GLU A 63 -7.73 -1.75 4.40
N ALA A 64 -8.23 -1.83 3.15
CA ALA A 64 -8.02 -0.79 2.16
C ALA A 64 -8.53 0.58 2.64
N LEU A 65 -9.71 0.61 3.27
CA LEU A 65 -10.30 1.82 3.84
C LEU A 65 -9.52 2.32 5.05
N GLY A 66 -9.12 1.43 5.96
CA GLY A 66 -8.32 1.81 7.13
C GLY A 66 -7.01 2.48 6.73
N ILE A 67 -6.30 1.90 5.76
CA ILE A 67 -5.04 2.43 5.23
C ILE A 67 -5.25 3.75 4.50
N PHE A 68 -6.35 3.90 3.76
CA PHE A 68 -6.69 5.17 3.11
C PHE A 68 -6.98 6.29 4.12
N LEU A 69 -7.70 5.99 5.20
CA LEU A 69 -7.97 6.97 6.25
C LEU A 69 -6.67 7.40 6.92
N GLU A 70 -5.77 6.45 7.20
CA GLU A 70 -4.44 6.74 7.75
C GLU A 70 -3.58 7.57 6.77
N MET A 71 -3.67 7.30 5.47
CA MET A 71 -3.05 8.14 4.45
C MET A 71 -3.60 9.57 4.51
N CYS A 72 -4.92 9.76 4.61
CA CYS A 72 -5.54 11.10 4.72
C CYS A 72 -5.07 11.89 5.94
N GLU A 73 -4.76 11.20 7.04
CA GLU A 73 -4.24 11.84 8.26
C GLU A 73 -2.76 12.21 8.15
N THR A 74 -1.98 11.50 7.33
CA THR A 74 -0.52 11.64 7.24
C THR A 74 -0.02 12.42 6.02
N GLU A 75 -0.75 12.40 4.89
CA GLU A 75 -0.41 13.05 3.62
C GLU A 75 -1.70 13.54 2.92
N MET A 76 -1.63 14.64 2.15
CA MET A 76 -2.79 15.11 1.35
C MET A 76 -3.06 14.11 0.20
N PRO A 77 -4.27 13.52 0.09
CA PRO A 77 -4.59 12.60 -1.00
C PRO A 77 -4.61 13.32 -2.35
N ASP A 78 -4.04 12.70 -3.39
CA ASP A 78 -4.16 13.16 -4.77
C ASP A 78 -5.44 12.61 -5.45
N ALA A 79 -5.78 13.15 -6.63
CA ALA A 79 -7.00 12.81 -7.35
C ALA A 79 -7.13 11.30 -7.68
N VAL A 80 -6.02 10.57 -7.79
CA VAL A 80 -6.01 9.12 -8.05
C VAL A 80 -6.48 8.34 -6.82
N THR A 81 -6.06 8.79 -5.63
CA THR A 81 -6.47 8.18 -4.36
C THR A 81 -7.98 8.37 -4.12
N ILE A 82 -8.51 9.54 -4.47
CA ILE A 82 -9.95 9.85 -4.38
C ILE A 82 -10.78 9.01 -5.37
N ALA A 83 -10.31 8.85 -6.61
CA ALA A 83 -10.98 8.04 -7.63
C ALA A 83 -11.10 6.56 -7.23
N SER A 84 -10.06 6.03 -6.56
CA SER A 84 -10.01 4.63 -6.11
C SER A 84 -11.14 4.28 -5.14
N ILE A 85 -11.59 5.23 -4.31
CA ILE A 85 -12.70 5.03 -3.35
C ILE A 85 -14.07 5.31 -3.96
N LEU A 86 -14.17 6.26 -4.89
CA LEU A 86 -15.41 6.47 -5.64
C LEU A 86 -15.85 5.20 -6.38
N MET A 87 -14.90 4.37 -6.82
CA MET A 87 -15.20 3.04 -7.38
C MET A 87 -15.80 2.06 -6.36
N VAL A 88 -15.47 2.18 -5.08
CA VAL A 88 -16.05 1.35 -4.01
C VAL A 88 -17.49 1.79 -3.68
N GLY A 89 -17.77 3.09 -3.73
CA GLY A 89 -19.11 3.63 -3.46
C GLY A 89 -20.13 3.44 -4.58
N SER A 90 -19.70 3.08 -5.80
CA SER A 90 -20.58 3.02 -6.98
C SER A 90 -21.03 1.61 -7.39
N GLY A 91 -20.55 0.54 -6.74
CA GLY A 91 -21.10 -0.80 -6.95
C GLY A 91 -21.15 -1.27 -8.41
N MET A 92 -20.17 -0.89 -9.24
CA MET A 92 -20.02 -1.46 -10.58
C MET A 92 -19.02 -2.62 -10.55
N ILE A 93 -19.58 -3.80 -10.28
CA ILE A 93 -19.34 -5.02 -11.05
C ILE A 93 -20.30 -5.03 -12.24
#